data_AF-A0A7X7NXV3-F1
#
_entry.id   AF-A0A7X7NXV3-F1
#
_cell.length_a   1.000
_cell.length_b   1.000
_cell.length_c   1.000
_cell.angle_alpha   90.00
_cell.angle_beta   90.00
_cell.angle_gamma   90.00
#
_symmetry.space_group_name_H-M   'P 1'
#
loop_
_entity.id
_entity.type
_entity.pdbx_description
1 polymer ?
#
loop_
_entity_poly.entity_id
_entity_poly.type
_entity_poly.pdbx_seq_one_letter_code
_entity_poly.pdbx_strand_id
1 'polypeptide(L)' 'MKRIVLLILCFIFAFTICQPKMAAQTMITWTGAAGDGSWHTAGNWNPEQEPMDGDYVIIPESSVVEYVY' A
#
# COMPACT_ATOMS: atom_id res chain seq x y z
N MET A 1 40.70 -5.96 -14.50
CA MET A 1 39.64 -5.27 -15.25
C MET A 1 38.35 -6.09 -15.31
N LYS A 2 38.26 -7.19 -16.09
CA LYS A 2 37.00 -7.99 -16.23
C LYS A 2 36.40 -8.53 -14.92
N ARG A 3 37.23 -9.03 -13.99
CA ARG A 3 36.77 -9.52 -12.68
C ARG A 3 36.19 -8.42 -11.79
N ILE A 4 36.74 -7.20 -11.87
CA ILE A 4 36.27 -6.03 -11.10
C ILE A 4 34.93 -5.56 -11.67
N VAL A 5 34.79 -5.52 -13.00
CA VAL A 5 33.53 -5.19 -13.68
C VAL A 5 32.41 -6.18 -13.31
N LEU A 6 32.72 -7.48 -13.22
CA LEU A 6 31.75 -8.50 -12.82
C LEU A 6 31.26 -8.29 -11.37
N LEU A 7 32.17 -7.94 -10.45
CA LEU A 7 31.82 -7.71 -9.05
C LEU A 7 30.94 -6.47 -8.88
N ILE A 8 31.21 -5.39 -9.62
CA ILE A 8 30.38 -4.18 -9.62
C ILE A 8 28.98 -4.50 -10.17
N LEU A 9 28.88 -5.28 -11.25
CA LEU A 9 27.60 -5.71 -11.80
C LEU A 9 26.79 -6.58 -10.82
N CYS A 10 27.44 -7.52 -10.13
CA CYS A 10 26.80 -8.33 -9.09
C CYS A 10 26.29 -7.47 -7.93
N PHE A 11 27.08 -6.47 -7.51
CA PHE A 11 26.71 -5.60 -6.40
C PHE A 11 25.51 -4.71 -6.76
N ILE A 12 25.48 -4.15 -7.98
CA ILE A 12 24.34 -3.37 -8.48
C ILE A 12 23.08 -4.24 -8.58
N PHE A 13 23.21 -5.47 -9.09
CA PHE A 13 22.09 -6.41 -9.21
C PHE A 13 21.52 -6.85 -7.86
N ALA A 14 22.37 -7.08 -6.86
CA ALA A 14 21.93 -7.38 -5.51
C ALA A 14 21.22 -6.18 -4.87
N PHE A 15 21.71 -4.96 -5.12
CA PHE A 15 21.10 -3.73 -4.60
C PHE A 15 19.72 -3.48 -5.19
N THR A 16 19.52 -3.69 -6.50
CA THR A 16 18.20 -3.48 -7.15
C THR A 16 17.13 -4.48 -6.72
N ILE A 17 17.49 -5.71 -6.37
CA ILE A 17 16.52 -6.73 -5.89
C ILE A 17 16.08 -6.43 -4.45
N CYS A 18 16.95 -5.83 -3.64
CA CYS A 18 16.74 -5.55 -2.23
C CYS A 18 16.49 -4.04 -1.98
N GLN A 19 15.62 -3.42 -2.76
CA GLN A 19 15.15 -2.08 -2.42
C GLN A 19 14.09 -2.20 -1.31
N PRO A 20 14.24 -1.50 -0.17
CA PRO A 20 13.15 -1.40 0.78
C PRO A 20 11.98 -0.67 0.11
N LYS A 21 10.81 -1.32 0.06
CA LYS A 21 9.58 -0.65 -0.34
C LYS A 21 9.24 0.36 0.75
N MET A 22 9.64 1.61 0.55
CA MET A 22 9.09 2.71 1.33
C MET A 22 7.62 2.82 0.90
N ALA A 23 6.71 2.29 1.71
CA ALA A 23 5.29 2.56 1.54
C ALA A 23 5.11 4.07 1.70
N ALA A 24 4.81 4.76 0.61
CA ALA A 24 4.39 6.15 0.69
C ALA A 24 3.10 6.15 1.52
N GLN A 25 3.04 6.98 2.56
CA GLN A 25 1.83 7.14 3.36
C GLN A 25 0.72 7.62 2.43
N THR A 26 -0.19 6.73 2.05
CA THR A 26 -1.35 7.12 1.25
C THR A 26 -2.50 7.43 2.20
N MET A 27 -3.16 8.56 1.93
CA MET A 27 -4.37 8.94 2.63
C MET A 27 -5.54 8.33 1.87
N ILE A 28 -6.24 7.39 2.50
CA ILE A 28 -7.35 6.65 1.89
C ILE A 28 -8.63 7.06 2.61
N THR A 29 -9.66 7.44 1.85
CA THR A 29 -10.91 7.96 2.44
C THR A 29 -12.04 6.95 2.31
N TRP A 30 -12.74 6.68 3.41
CA TRP A 30 -13.96 5.89 3.41
C TRP A 30 -15.08 6.64 2.68
N THR A 31 -15.68 6.01 1.68
CA THR A 31 -16.82 6.50 0.92
C THR A 31 -18.11 5.73 1.23
N GLY A 32 -17.99 4.46 1.63
CA GLY A 32 -19.14 3.56 1.80
C GLY A 32 -19.91 3.28 0.51
N ALA A 33 -19.31 3.53 -0.66
CA ALA A 33 -20.00 3.50 -1.94
C ALA A 33 -20.41 2.09 -2.41
N ALA A 34 -19.78 1.02 -1.89
CA ALA A 34 -20.21 -0.35 -2.18
C ALA A 34 -21.51 -0.74 -1.44
N GLY A 35 -21.88 0.00 -0.38
CA GLY A 35 -23.15 -0.15 0.33
C GLY A 35 -23.25 -1.38 1.25
N ASP A 36 -22.19 -2.18 1.34
CA ASP A 36 -22.09 -3.32 2.27
C ASP A 36 -21.50 -2.94 3.64
N GLY A 37 -20.92 -1.74 3.76
CA GLY A 37 -20.31 -1.25 5.00
C GLY A 37 -18.99 -1.95 5.37
N SER A 38 -18.48 -2.87 4.56
CA SER A 38 -17.32 -3.71 4.88
C SER A 38 -16.00 -2.97 4.67
N TRP A 39 -15.11 -3.00 5.67
CA TRP A 39 -13.73 -2.51 5.55
C TRP A 39 -12.98 -3.18 4.38
N HIS A 40 -13.28 -4.45 4.13
CA HIS A 40 -12.57 -5.28 3.15
C HIS A 40 -13.08 -5.14 1.71
N THR A 41 -14.07 -4.28 1.49
CA THR A 41 -14.56 -4.01 0.13
C THR A 41 -13.87 -2.78 -0.41
N ALA A 42 -12.97 -2.95 -1.39
CA ALA A 42 -12.23 -1.86 -2.04
C ALA A 42 -13.13 -0.72 -2.56
N GLY A 43 -14.34 -1.06 -3.02
CA GLY A 43 -15.36 -0.11 -3.46
C GLY A 43 -15.85 0.87 -2.39
N ASN A 44 -15.58 0.62 -1.10
CA ASN A 44 -15.87 1.55 -0.01
C ASN A 44 -14.78 2.58 0.22
N TRP A 45 -13.69 2.56 -0.55
CA TRP A 45 -12.53 3.42 -0.36
C TRP A 45 -12.24 4.29 -1.58
N ASN A 46 -11.58 5.42 -1.35
CA ASN A 46 -11.02 6.27 -2.40
C ASN A 46 -9.54 6.58 -2.08
N PRO A 47 -8.57 6.19 -2.93
CA PRO A 47 -8.73 5.39 -4.15
C PRO A 47 -9.34 4.00 -3.88
N GLU A 48 -9.89 3.36 -4.91
CA GLU A 48 -10.60 2.07 -4.81
C GLU A 48 -9.63 0.91 -4.51
N GLN A 49 -9.19 0.84 -3.25
CA GLN A 49 -8.31 -0.18 -2.69
C GLN A 49 -8.55 -0.31 -1.18
N GLU A 50 -8.28 -1.49 -0.63
CA GLU A 50 -8.26 -1.67 0.82
C GLU A 50 -7.06 -0.92 1.43
N PRO A 51 -7.22 -0.27 2.61
CA PRO A 51 -6.10 0.28 3.34
C PRO A 51 -5.08 -0.79 3.74
N MET A 52 -3.80 -0.49 3.54
CA MET A 52 -2.69 -1.36 3.91
C MET A 52 -1.95 -0.85 5.15
N ASP A 53 -1.07 -1.68 5.70
CA ASP A 53 -0.20 -1.29 6.81
C ASP A 53 0.60 -0.02 6.49
N GLY A 54 0.44 1.00 7.33
CA GLY A 54 1.11 2.29 7.19
C GLY A 54 0.30 3.38 6.47
N ASP A 55 -0.88 3.04 5.95
CA ASP A 55 -1.81 4.03 5.42
C ASP A 55 -2.53 4.80 6.54
N TYR A 56 -2.93 6.03 6.21
CA TYR A 56 -3.84 6.79 7.04
C TYR A 56 -5.23 6.75 6.42
N VAL A 57 -6.22 6.37 7.22
CA VAL A 57 -7.62 6.38 6.78
C VAL A 57 -8.34 7.63 7.27
N ILE A 58 -9.17 8.21 6.40
CA ILE A 58 -10.16 9.22 6.78
C ILE A 58 -11.53 8.57 6.77
N ILE A 59 -12.20 8.58 7.91
CA ILE A 59 -13.59 8.15 8.04
C ILE A 59 -14.42 9.39 8.42
N PRO A 60 -15.37 9.81 7.56
CA PRO A 60 -16.28 10.92 7.89
C PRO A 60 -17.12 10.62 9.15
N GLU A 61 -17.44 11.66 9.92
CA GLU A 61 -18.07 11.53 11.26
C GLU A 61 -19.39 10.73 11.28
N SER A 62 -20.16 10.74 10.18
CA SER A 62 -21.45 10.05 10.07
C SER A 62 -21.37 8.70 9.35
N SER A 63 -20.17 8.17 9.13
CA SER A 63 -19.97 6.89 8.44
C SER A 63 -20.08 5.70 9.40
N VAL A 64 -20.60 4.59 8.88
CA VAL A 64 -20.57 3.28 9.54
C VAL A 64 -19.58 2.40 8.79
N VAL A 65 -18.68 1.75 9.53
CA VAL A 65 -17.64 0.87 9.00
C VAL A 65 -17.67 -0.42 9.81
N GLU A 66 -17.80 -1.55 9.11
CA GLU A 66 -17.74 -2.89 9.67
C GLU A 66 -16.35 -3.47 9.46
N TYR A 67 -15.64 -3.76 10.56
CA TYR A 67 -14.33 -4.41 10.54
C TYR A 67 -14.45 -5.77 11.23
N VAL A 68 -14.35 -6.84 10.45
CA VAL A 68 -14.45 -8.23 10.94
C VAL A 68 -13.33 -9.04 10.28
N TYR A 69 -12.55 -9.75 11.12
CA TYR A 69 -11.47 -10.65 10.71
C TYR A 69 -11.98 -11.96 10.12
#